data_AF-A0A2V6T339-F1
#
_entry.id   AF-A0A2V6T339-F1
#
_cell.length_a   1.000
_cell.length_b   1.000
_cell.length_c   1.000
_cell.angle_alpha   90.00
_cell.angle_beta   90.00
_cell.angle_gamma   90.00
#
_symmetry.space_group_name_H-M   'P 1'
#
loop_
_entity.id
_entity.type
_entity.pdbx_description
1 polymer ?
#
loop_
_entity_poly.entity_id
_entity_poly.type
_entity_poly.pdbx_seq_one_letter_code
_entity_poly.pdbx_strand_id
1 'polypeptide(L)'
;MDLQWRYAVEALPALLWGALVTLETSLLAVVLGVAVGTGLTVLRQSRRRPVEWACQLYMSVMRGTPLFIQILMVYYVLPGVGLDIPRFFAGVIAL
;
A
#
# COMPACT_ATOMS: atom_id res chain seq x y z
N MET A 1 -8.27 -14.21 -33.82
CA MET A 1 -8.46 -13.65 -32.46
C MET A 1 -9.34 -12.45 -32.64
N ASP A 2 -10.64 -12.70 -32.80
CA ASP A 2 -11.57 -11.63 -33.14
C ASP A 2 -11.95 -10.93 -31.85
N LEU A 3 -11.73 -9.61 -31.80
CA LEU A 3 -11.92 -8.84 -30.59
C LEU A 3 -13.41 -8.79 -30.27
N GLN A 4 -13.83 -9.54 -29.25
CA GLN A 4 -15.24 -9.69 -28.89
C GLN A 4 -15.71 -8.47 -28.07
N TRP A 5 -15.76 -7.30 -28.71
CA TRP A 5 -16.11 -6.01 -28.12
C TRP A 5 -17.37 -6.01 -27.26
N ARG A 6 -18.31 -6.92 -27.52
CA ARG A 6 -19.53 -7.10 -26.74
C ARG A 6 -19.24 -7.49 -25.29
N TYR A 7 -18.24 -8.35 -25.03
CA TYR A 7 -17.85 -8.71 -23.66
C TYR A 7 -17.20 -7.55 -22.90
N ALA A 8 -16.46 -6.69 -23.59
CA ALA A 8 -15.85 -5.51 -22.95
C ALA A 8 -16.93 -4.53 -22.45
N VAL A 9 -17.99 -4.35 -23.23
CA VAL A 9 -19.14 -3.51 -22.84
C VAL A 9 -19.94 -4.14 -21.71
N GLU A 10 -20.16 -5.46 -21.74
CA GLU A 10 -20.82 -6.20 -20.64
C GLU A 10 -20.01 -6.16 -19.33
N ALA A 11 -18.68 -6.16 -19.42
CA ALA A 11 -17.79 -6.06 -18.26
C ALA A 11 -17.61 -4.61 -17.74
N LEU A 12 -18.05 -3.60 -18.51
CA LEU A 12 -17.82 -2.19 -18.20
C LEU A 12 -18.27 -1.79 -16.77
N PRO A 13 -19.44 -2.21 -16.25
CA PRO A 13 -19.84 -1.89 -14.89
C PRO A 13 -18.87 -2.42 -13.84
N ALA A 14 -18.38 -3.65 -14.01
CA ALA A 14 -17.42 -4.27 -13.10
C ALA A 14 -16.04 -3.58 -13.19
N LEU A 15 -15.62 -3.19 -14.39
CA LEU A 15 -14.37 -2.44 -14.59
C LEU A 15 -14.44 -1.05 -13.96
N LEU A 16 -15.56 -0.34 -14.11
CA LEU A 16 -15.78 0.95 -13.46
C LEU A 16 -15.78 0.81 -11.93
N TRP A 17 -16.38 -0.25 -11.41
CA TRP A 17 -16.31 -0.54 -9.98
C TRP A 17 -14.86 -0.79 -9.52
N GLY A 18 -14.10 -1.61 -10.23
CA GLY A 18 -12.68 -1.85 -9.95
C GLY A 18 -11.84 -0.57 -10.02
N ALA A 19 -12.13 0.31 -10.99
CA ALA A 19 -11.49 1.61 -11.10
C ALA A 19 -11.80 2.52 -9.90
N LEU A 20 -13.06 2.54 -9.44
CA LEU A 20 -13.44 3.28 -8.23
C LEU A 20 -12.71 2.76 -6.99
N VAL A 21 -12.66 1.44 -6.79
CA VAL A 21 -11.91 0.83 -5.68
C VAL A 21 -10.42 1.20 -5.76
N THR A 22 -9.83 1.21 -6.96
CA THR A 22 -8.42 1.60 -7.16
C THR A 22 -8.19 3.06 -6.79
N LEU A 23 -9.09 3.97 -7.19
CA LEU A 23 -9.02 5.38 -6.82
C LEU A 23 -9.15 5.58 -5.32
N GLU A 24 -10.10 4.91 -4.69
CA GLU A 24 -10.33 4.97 -3.25
C GLU A 24 -9.11 4.49 -2.46
N THR A 25 -8.58 3.31 -2.78
CA THR A 25 -7.42 2.75 -2.08
C THR A 25 -6.16 3.57 -2.33
N SER A 26 -5.93 4.03 -3.57
CA SER A 26 -4.76 4.86 -3.90
C SER A 26 -4.80 6.20 -3.19
N LEU A 27 -5.97 6.85 -3.13
CA LEU A 27 -6.10 8.13 -2.45
C LEU A 27 -5.82 8.00 -0.95
N LEU A 28 -6.39 6.99 -0.30
CA LEU A 28 -6.16 6.73 1.12
C LEU A 28 -4.69 6.39 1.41
N ALA A 29 -4.09 5.52 0.59
CA ALA A 29 -2.68 5.14 0.72
C ALA A 29 -1.75 6.34 0.55
N VAL A 30 -1.99 7.20 -0.46
CA VAL A 30 -1.19 8.42 -0.67
C VAL A 30 -1.31 9.38 0.52
N VAL A 31 -2.52 9.61 1.03
CA VAL A 31 -2.73 10.51 2.18
C VAL A 31 -1.99 9.98 3.41
N LEU A 32 -2.11 8.69 3.71
CA LEU A 32 -1.42 8.05 4.84
C LEU A 32 0.10 8.03 4.64
N GLY A 33 0.57 7.66 3.45
CA GLY A 33 1.96 7.60 3.08
C GLY A 33 2.65 8.96 3.16
N VAL A 34 1.97 10.03 2.74
CA VAL A 34 2.46 11.41 2.90
C VAL A 34 2.53 11.77 4.38
N ALA A 35 1.47 11.53 5.16
CA ALA A 35 1.46 11.85 6.59
C ALA A 35 2.61 11.13 7.35
N VAL A 36 2.75 9.81 7.13
CA VAL A 36 3.80 8.99 7.75
C VAL A 36 5.19 9.39 7.23
N GLY A 37 5.34 9.57 5.92
CA GLY A 37 6.61 9.95 5.29
C GLY A 37 7.11 11.32 5.75
N THR A 38 6.22 12.30 5.85
CA THR A 38 6.54 13.62 6.43
C THR A 38 6.94 13.49 7.90
N GLY A 39 6.17 12.74 8.70
CA GLY A 39 6.49 12.50 10.11
C GLY A 39 7.88 11.87 10.30
N LEU A 40 8.19 10.81 9.54
CA LEU A 40 9.50 10.15 9.56
C LEU A 40 10.63 11.06 9.10
N THR A 41 10.38 11.91 8.11
CA THR A 41 11.38 12.87 7.60
C THR A 41 11.72 13.93 8.64
N VAL A 42 10.73 14.41 9.39
CA VAL A 42 10.94 15.32 10.52
C VAL A 42 11.68 14.61 11.65
N LEU A 43 11.26 13.40 12.02
CA LEU A 43 11.90 12.61 13.08
C LEU A 43 13.36 12.24 12.76
N ARG A 44 13.69 12.03 11.48
CA ARG A 44 15.07 11.78 11.05
C ARG A 44 16.02 12.92 11.40
N GLN A 45 15.53 14.16 11.51
CA GLN A 45 16.36 15.32 11.89
C GLN A 45 16.61 15.41 13.41
N SER A 46 16.13 14.45 14.19
CA SER A 46 16.36 14.37 15.63
C SER A 46 17.85 14.29 15.95
N ARG A 47 18.30 15.04 16.96
CA ARG A 47 19.68 14.94 17.49
C ARG A 47 19.98 13.59 18.14
N ARG A 48 18.94 12.80 18.46
CA ARG A 48 19.08 11.48 19.07
C ARG A 48 19.42 10.47 17.99
N ARG A 49 20.70 10.06 17.94
CA ARG A 49 21.20 9.05 16.98
C ARG A 49 20.33 7.78 16.86
N PRO A 50 19.76 7.20 17.94
CA PRO A 50 18.90 6.02 17.80
C PRO A 50 17.62 6.29 17.01
N VAL A 51 17.02 7.48 17.15
CA VAL A 51 15.79 7.87 16.44
C VAL A 51 16.08 8.06 14.96
N GLU A 52 17.16 8.75 14.65
CA GLU A 52 17.63 8.92 13.28
C GLU A 52 17.86 7.57 12.61
N TRP A 53 18.59 6.66 13.27
CA TRP A 53 18.87 5.32 12.76
C TRP A 53 17.61 4.49 12.52
N ALA A 54 16.67 4.49 13.48
CA ALA A 54 15.41 3.78 13.31
C ALA A 54 14.60 4.30 12.11
N CYS A 55 14.55 5.62 11.92
CA CYS A 55 13.88 6.24 10.77
C CYS A 55 14.58 5.87 9.45
N GLN A 56 15.93 5.90 9.42
CA GLN A 56 16.70 5.53 8.25
C GLN A 56 16.50 4.05 7.88
N LEU A 57 16.50 3.15 8.87
CA LEU A 57 16.27 1.72 8.67
C LEU A 57 14.87 1.45 8.13
N TYR A 58 13.85 2.06 8.72
CA TYR A 58 12.47 1.93 8.21
C TYR A 58 12.40 2.39 6.75
N MET A 59 12.92 3.59 6.45
CA MET A 59 12.90 4.15 5.11
C MET A 59 13.71 3.32 4.09
N SER A 60 14.83 2.73 4.49
CA SER A 60 15.65 1.89 3.60
C SER A 60 14.96 0.57 3.30
N VAL A 61 14.35 -0.08 4.29
CA VAL A 61 13.59 -1.31 4.11
C VAL A 61 12.37 -1.06 3.23
N MET A 62 11.58 -0.02 3.49
CA MET A 62 10.37 0.25 2.72
C MET A 62 10.67 0.63 1.27
N ARG A 63 11.76 1.35 1.00
CA ARG A 63 12.17 1.68 -0.38
C ARG A 63 12.97 0.57 -1.07
N GLY A 64 13.62 -0.31 -0.31
CA GLY A 64 14.44 -1.41 -0.81
C GLY A 64 13.66 -2.71 -1.04
N THR A 65 12.43 -2.80 -0.51
CA THR A 65 11.57 -3.98 -0.67
C THR A 65 10.60 -3.76 -1.83
N PRO A 66 10.45 -4.72 -2.76
CA PRO A 66 9.44 -4.62 -3.81
C PRO A 66 8.04 -4.52 -3.23
N LEU A 67 7.20 -3.62 -3.77
CA LEU A 67 5.82 -3.43 -3.34
C LEU A 67 5.02 -4.74 -3.33
N PHE A 68 5.24 -5.60 -4.33
CA PHE A 68 4.61 -6.91 -4.40
C PHE A 68 4.89 -7.76 -3.15
N ILE A 69 6.14 -7.76 -2.65
CA ILE A 69 6.51 -8.48 -1.43
C ILE A 69 5.83 -7.86 -0.20
N GLN A 70 5.73 -6.52 -0.13
CA GLN A 70 5.02 -5.85 0.97
C GLN A 70 3.55 -6.27 1.03
N ILE A 71 2.86 -6.29 -0.11
CA ILE A 71 1.48 -6.77 -0.22
C ILE A 71 1.36 -8.23 0.23
N LEU A 72 2.27 -9.11 -0.22
CA LEU A 72 2.27 -10.52 0.21
C LEU A 72 2.49 -10.66 1.71
N MET A 73 3.38 -9.86 2.32
CA MET A 73 3.61 -9.90 3.76
C MET A 73 2.35 -9.49 4.53
N VAL A 74 1.70 -8.39 4.15
CA VAL A 74 0.46 -7.95 4.81
C VAL A 74 -0.66 -8.98 4.62
N TYR A 75 -0.76 -9.59 3.45
CA TYR A 75 -1.87 -10.51 3.13
C TYR A 75 -1.68 -11.93 3.68
N TYR A 76 -0.45 -12.44 3.77
CA TYR A 76 -0.18 -13.83 4.15
C TYR A 76 0.56 -13.98 5.48
N VAL A 77 1.48 -13.06 5.81
CA VAL A 77 2.30 -13.17 7.03
C VAL A 77 1.54 -12.60 8.23
N LEU A 78 0.88 -11.45 8.07
CA LEU A 78 0.18 -10.75 9.16
C LEU A 78 -0.96 -11.59 9.78
N PRO A 79 -1.83 -12.26 8.99
CA PRO A 79 -2.83 -13.16 9.56
C PRO A 79 -2.21 -14.37 10.27
N GLY A 80 -1.06 -14.85 9.78
CA GLY A 80 -0.32 -15.97 10.38
C GLY A 80 0.21 -15.67 11.80
N VAL A 81 0.35 -14.41 12.17
CA VAL A 81 0.72 -13.96 13.53
C VAL A 81 -0.49 -13.53 14.37
N GLY A 82 -1.72 -13.79 13.90
CA GLY A 82 -2.97 -13.51 14.61
C GLY A 82 -3.59 -12.12 14.33
N LEU A 83 -3.05 -11.37 13.36
CA LEU A 83 -3.56 -10.07 12.95
C LEU A 83 -4.30 -10.19 11.62
N ASP A 84 -5.60 -10.50 11.69
CA ASP A 84 -6.46 -10.57 10.50
C ASP A 84 -7.06 -9.20 10.18
N ILE A 85 -6.51 -8.54 9.15
CA ILE A 85 -6.94 -7.22 8.70
C ILE A 85 -7.86 -7.39 7.48
N PRO A 86 -9.01 -6.70 7.40
CA PRO A 86 -9.86 -6.77 6.23
C PRO A 86 -9.10 -6.40 4.95
N ARG A 87 -9.35 -7.14 3.86
CA ARG A 87 -8.59 -7.08 2.59
C ARG A 87 -8.44 -5.67 2.03
N PHE A 88 -9.46 -4.84 2.18
CA PHE A 88 -9.43 -3.44 1.76
C PHE A 88 -8.34 -2.66 2.50
N PHE A 89 -8.33 -2.70 3.84
CA PHE A 89 -7.32 -2.02 4.65
C PHE A 89 -5.93 -2.62 4.49
N ALA A 90 -5.83 -3.94 4.29
CA ALA A 90 -4.58 -4.59 3.95
C ALA A 90 -3.96 -4.00 2.66
N GLY A 91 -4.79 -3.79 1.63
CA GLY A 91 -4.38 -3.12 0.40
C GLY A 91 -3.96 -1.66 0.61
N VAL A 92 -4.69 -0.90 1.43
CA VAL A 92 -4.37 0.51 1.74
C VAL A 92 -3.06 0.65 2.51
N ILE A 93 -2.77 -0.26 3.46
CA ILE A 93 -1.56 -0.19 4.29
C ILE A 93 -0.32 -0.67 3.51
N ALA A 94 -0.50 -1.65 2.62
CA ALA A 94 0.59 -2.20 1.84
C ALA A 94 1.01 -1.30 0.65
N LEU A 95 0.12 -0.41 0.19
CA LEU A 95 0.33 0.52 -0.92
C LEU A 95 0.98 1.82 -0.44
#